data_AF-A0A1T5KRS1-F1
#
_entry.id   AF-A0A1T5KRS1-F1
#
_cell.length_a   1.000
_cell.length_b   1.000
_cell.length_c   1.000
_cell.angle_alpha   90.00
_cell.angle_beta   90.00
_cell.angle_gamma   90.00
#
_symmetry.space_group_name_H-M   'P 1'
#
loop_
_entity.id
_entity.type
_entity.pdbx_description
1 polymer ?
#
loop_
_entity_poly.entity_id
_entity_poly.type
_entity_poly.pdbx_seq_one_letter_code
_entity_poly.pdbx_strand_id
1 'polypeptide(L)'
;MGKKGNIRRVYPGGNTYKGFYSYYDYILDQKSANRIMVIKGGPGVGKSHFMKKLGEAMLEKGFDVEYHHCSSDNNSVDGVVFHKLGVALVDGTAPHVIDPKNPGAVDEIIHPLWILVISMCLKGGI
;
A
#
# COMPACT_ATOMS: atom_id res chain seq x y z
N MET A 1 -6.25 -27.11 4.83
CA MET A 1 -5.50 -25.90 4.45
C MET A 1 -6.49 -24.95 3.79
N GLY A 2 -6.70 -23.76 4.37
CA GLY A 2 -7.64 -22.77 3.83
C GLY A 2 -7.21 -22.30 2.44
N LYS A 3 -8.16 -21.83 1.63
CA LYS A 3 -7.89 -21.28 0.29
C LYS A 3 -6.97 -20.06 0.41
N LYS A 4 -5.82 -20.07 -0.28
CA LYS A 4 -4.95 -18.89 -0.38
C LYS A 4 -5.72 -17.77 -1.10
N GLY A 5 -5.49 -16.52 -0.67
CA GLY A 5 -6.07 -15.35 -1.32
C GLY A 5 -5.55 -15.15 -2.75
N ASN A 6 -6.26 -14.36 -3.55
CA ASN A 6 -5.85 -14.06 -4.92
C ASN A 6 -4.88 -12.86 -4.96
N ILE A 7 -4.02 -12.85 -5.98
CA ILE A 7 -3.09 -11.75 -6.23
C ILE A 7 -3.53 -10.98 -7.48
N ARG A 8 -3.65 -9.67 -7.35
CA ARG A 8 -3.78 -8.73 -8.47
C ARG A 8 -2.59 -7.79 -8.48
N ARG A 9 -2.09 -7.44 -9.66
CA ARG A 9 -0.99 -6.47 -9.84
C ARG A 9 -1.43 -5.44 -10.86
N VAL A 10 -1.26 -4.16 -10.52
CA VAL A 10 -1.67 -3.03 -11.35
C VAL A 10 -0.58 -1.96 -11.38
N TYR A 11 -0.62 -1.15 -12.43
CA TYR A 11 0.24 0.02 -12.63
C TYR A 11 -0.66 1.27 -12.63
N PRO A 12 -0.89 1.88 -11.46
CA PRO A 12 -1.81 3.02 -11.34
C PRO A 12 -1.23 4.32 -11.90
N GLY A 13 0.08 4.43 -12.11
CA GLY A 13 0.70 5.60 -12.73
C GLY A 13 1.30 5.28 -14.10
N GLY A 14 1.46 6.30 -14.94
CA GLY A 14 2.21 6.18 -16.19
C GLY A 14 2.64 7.52 -16.77
N ASN A 15 3.74 7.51 -17.55
CA ASN A 15 4.20 8.66 -18.30
C ASN A 15 3.44 8.75 -19.63
N THR A 16 2.80 9.90 -19.88
CA THR A 16 2.06 10.17 -21.12
C THR A 16 2.68 11.36 -21.86
N TYR A 17 2.27 11.58 -23.12
CA TYR A 17 2.68 12.77 -23.88
C TYR A 17 2.26 14.10 -23.23
N LYS A 18 1.34 14.07 -22.26
CA LYS A 18 0.87 15.21 -21.46
C LYS A 18 1.55 15.32 -20.08
N GLY A 19 2.53 14.47 -19.78
CA GLY A 19 3.18 14.36 -18.48
C GLY A 19 2.77 13.12 -17.70
N PHE A 20 3.13 13.07 -16.42
CA PHE A 20 2.81 11.96 -15.52
C PHE A 20 1.31 11.96 -15.18
N TYR A 21 0.65 10.82 -15.35
CA TYR A 21 -0.75 10.62 -14.98
C TYR A 21 -0.88 9.54 -13.92
N SER A 22 -1.73 9.76 -12.92
CA SER A 22 -1.84 8.96 -11.71
C SER A 22 -3.30 8.61 -11.43
N TYR A 23 -3.60 7.32 -11.29
CA TYR A 23 -4.89 6.80 -10.82
C TYR A 23 -4.89 6.49 -9.32
N TYR A 24 -3.89 6.98 -8.57
CA TYR A 24 -3.76 6.66 -7.16
C TYR A 24 -4.97 7.13 -6.31
N ASP A 25 -5.66 8.19 -6.76
CA ASP A 25 -6.90 8.68 -6.15
C ASP A 25 -8.09 7.71 -6.21
N TYR A 26 -8.05 6.73 -7.12
CA TYR A 26 -9.14 5.78 -7.37
C TYR A 26 -8.85 4.38 -6.82
N ILE A 27 -7.73 4.20 -6.13
CA ILE A 27 -7.28 2.91 -5.60
C ILE A 27 -8.24 2.42 -4.51
N LEU A 28 -8.63 3.30 -3.61
CA LEU A 28 -9.60 3.04 -2.57
C LEU A 28 -10.51 4.25 -2.46
N ASP A 29 -11.81 4.06 -2.68
CA ASP A 29 -12.77 5.14 -2.46
C ASP A 29 -12.77 5.49 -0.97
N GLN A 30 -12.62 6.78 -0.65
CA GLN A 30 -12.53 7.28 0.72
C GLN A 30 -13.73 6.90 1.58
N LYS A 31 -14.90 6.67 0.97
CA LYS A 31 -16.10 6.23 1.70
C LYS A 31 -16.09 4.74 2.03
N SER A 32 -15.35 3.94 1.26
CA SER A 32 -15.17 2.50 1.47
C SER A 32 -13.90 2.16 2.25
N ALA A 33 -13.01 3.15 2.41
CA ALA A 33 -11.76 3.03 3.13
C ALA A 33 -12.02 2.98 4.63
N ASN A 34 -11.62 1.89 5.26
CA ASN A 34 -11.52 1.81 6.73
C ASN A 34 -10.21 2.43 7.21
N ARG A 35 -9.12 2.29 6.45
CA ARG A 35 -7.82 2.90 6.77
C ARG A 35 -6.93 3.05 5.53
N ILE A 36 -6.31 4.21 5.38
CA ILE A 36 -5.27 4.46 4.38
C ILE A 36 -4.00 4.86 5.11
N MET A 37 -2.96 4.05 4.97
CA MET A 37 -1.68 4.27 5.65
C MET A 37 -0.69 4.83 4.64
N VAL A 38 -0.19 6.04 4.89
CA VAL A 38 0.77 6.71 4.03
C VAL A 38 2.17 6.51 4.61
N ILE A 39 3.02 5.74 3.92
CA ILE A 39 4.40 5.52 4.34
C ILE A 39 5.27 6.62 3.74
N LYS A 40 5.82 7.48 4.60
CA LYS A 40 6.80 8.49 4.20
C LYS A 40 8.21 8.03 4.55
N GLY A 41 9.13 8.13 3.61
CA GLY A 41 10.54 7.86 3.85
C GLY A 41 11.40 8.11 2.62
N GLY A 42 12.71 8.23 2.79
CA GLY A 42 13.64 8.43 1.67
C GLY A 42 13.68 7.23 0.69
N PRO A 43 14.33 7.37 -0.46
CA PRO A 43 14.66 6.23 -1.30
C PRO A 43 15.53 5.22 -0.51
N GLY A 44 15.35 3.92 -0.77
CA GLY A 44 16.16 2.87 -0.14
C GLY A 44 15.79 2.46 1.29
N VAL A 45 14.79 3.08 1.93
CA VAL A 45 14.39 2.74 3.33
C VAL A 45 13.53 1.47 3.45
N GLY A 46 13.36 0.71 2.37
CA GLY A 46 12.68 -0.60 2.39
C GLY A 46 11.15 -0.58 2.30
N LYS A 47 10.52 0.53 1.86
CA LYS A 47 9.05 0.67 1.75
C LYS A 47 8.40 -0.40 0.87
N SER A 48 8.89 -0.57 -0.36
CA SER A 48 8.45 -1.61 -1.30
C SER A 48 8.61 -3.03 -0.71
N HIS A 49 9.74 -3.31 -0.06
CA HIS A 49 9.99 -4.61 0.57
C HIS A 49 9.00 -4.90 1.71
N PHE A 50 8.68 -3.89 2.52
CA PHE A 50 7.70 -4.00 3.58
C PHE A 50 6.30 -4.30 3.03
N MET A 51 5.85 -3.56 2.01
CA MET A 51 4.54 -3.77 1.39
C MET A 51 4.41 -5.16 0.77
N LYS A 52 5.47 -5.67 0.12
CA LYS A 52 5.53 -7.05 -0.39
C LYS A 52 5.38 -8.09 0.73
N LYS A 53 6.16 -7.96 1.81
CA LYS A 53 6.08 -8.87 2.97
C LYS A 53 4.70 -8.84 3.64
N LEU A 54 4.11 -7.66 3.78
CA LEU A 54 2.76 -7.51 4.32
C LEU A 54 1.75 -8.24 3.43
N GLY A 55 1.80 -8.01 2.12
CA GLY A 55 0.90 -8.67 1.17
C GLY A 55 1.06 -10.19 1.17
N GLU A 56 2.28 -10.71 1.24
CA GLU A 56 2.56 -12.16 1.39
C GLU A 56 1.90 -12.73 2.66
N ALA A 57 2.10 -12.08 3.81
CA ALA A 57 1.49 -12.50 5.08
C ALA A 57 -0.05 -12.49 5.02
N MET A 58 -0.64 -11.52 4.32
CA MET A 58 -2.10 -11.43 4.16
C MET A 58 -2.65 -12.48 3.19
N LEU A 59 -1.92 -12.81 2.12
CA LEU A 59 -2.26 -13.90 1.20
C LEU A 59 -2.28 -15.26 1.91
N GLU A 60 -1.30 -15.50 2.79
CA GLU A 60 -1.22 -16.72 3.62
C GLU A 60 -2.41 -16.84 4.58
N LYS A 61 -2.91 -15.70 5.08
CA LYS A 61 -4.13 -15.62 5.89
C LYS A 61 -5.43 -15.71 5.06
N GLY A 62 -5.35 -15.85 3.74
CA GLY A 62 -6.51 -16.03 2.85
C GLY A 62 -7.14 -14.73 2.35
N PHE A 63 -6.50 -13.58 2.56
CA PHE A 63 -6.98 -12.30 2.05
C PHE A 63 -6.51 -12.06 0.61
N ASP A 64 -7.39 -11.48 -0.21
CA ASP A 64 -7.04 -11.04 -1.55
C ASP A 64 -6.15 -9.78 -1.46
N VAL A 65 -5.11 -9.72 -2.29
CA VAL A 65 -4.10 -8.67 -2.25
C VAL A 65 -3.92 -8.05 -3.63
N GLU A 66 -3.95 -6.73 -3.68
CA GLU A 66 -3.66 -5.97 -4.89
C GLU A 66 -2.40 -5.13 -4.70
N TYR A 67 -1.39 -5.37 -5.54
CA TYR A 67 -0.14 -4.63 -5.54
C TYR A 67 -0.13 -3.55 -6.61
N HIS A 68 0.38 -2.38 -6.24
CA HIS A 68 0.47 -1.19 -7.07
C HIS A 68 1.93 -0.93 -7.37
N HIS A 69 2.33 -1.13 -8.61
CA HIS A 69 3.72 -1.02 -9.02
C HIS A 69 4.09 0.41 -9.43
N CYS A 70 5.33 0.77 -9.15
CA CYS A 70 5.91 2.03 -9.60
C CYS A 70 6.03 2.03 -11.13
N SER A 71 5.65 3.13 -11.77
CA SER A 71 5.78 3.31 -13.22
C SER A 71 7.24 3.41 -13.69
N SER A 72 8.14 3.79 -12.78
CA SER A 72 9.56 3.99 -13.06
C SER A 72 10.43 2.78 -12.68
N ASP A 73 9.95 1.92 -11.79
CA ASP A 73 10.63 0.69 -11.39
C ASP A 73 9.63 -0.47 -11.23
N ASN A 74 9.63 -1.41 -12.18
CA ASN A 74 8.77 -2.58 -12.15
C ASN A 74 8.94 -3.44 -10.88
N ASN A 75 10.13 -3.43 -10.28
CA ASN A 75 10.40 -4.18 -9.07
C ASN A 75 10.00 -3.41 -7.81
N SER A 76 9.67 -2.12 -7.90
CA SER A 76 9.15 -1.35 -6.78
C SER A 76 7.62 -1.45 -6.70
N VAL A 77 7.13 -1.64 -5.49
CA VAL A 77 5.72 -1.54 -5.13
C VAL A 77 5.57 -0.24 -4.36
N ASP A 78 4.65 0.60 -4.82
CA ASP A 78 4.33 1.91 -4.23
C ASP A 78 2.99 1.88 -3.49
N GLY A 79 2.25 0.76 -3.56
CA GLY A 79 1.06 0.56 -2.76
C GLY A 79 0.62 -0.91 -2.68
N VAL A 80 -0.12 -1.22 -1.62
CA VAL A 80 -0.77 -2.52 -1.44
C VAL A 80 -2.16 -2.33 -0.83
N VAL A 81 -3.14 -3.05 -1.37
CA VAL A 81 -4.56 -2.88 -1.02
C VAL A 81 -5.19 -4.21 -0.64
N PHE A 82 -5.98 -4.17 0.42
CA PHE A 82 -6.79 -5.27 0.94
C PHE A 82 -8.28 -4.88 0.89
N HIS A 83 -8.91 -5.06 -0.27
CA HIS A 83 -10.28 -4.59 -0.54
C HIS A 83 -11.31 -5.06 0.50
N LYS A 84 -11.26 -6.34 0.91
CA LYS A 84 -12.19 -6.89 1.92
C LYS A 84 -12.05 -6.22 3.29
N LEU A 85 -10.88 -5.68 3.60
CA LEU A 85 -10.62 -4.98 4.85
C LEU A 85 -10.81 -3.46 4.71
N GLY A 86 -10.96 -2.93 3.50
CA GLY A 86 -10.94 -1.50 3.25
C GLY A 86 -9.63 -0.84 3.70
N VAL A 87 -8.51 -1.58 3.65
CA VAL A 87 -7.20 -1.08 4.08
C VAL A 87 -6.26 -0.94 2.88
N ALA A 88 -5.60 0.21 2.77
CA ALA A 88 -4.55 0.45 1.80
C ALA A 88 -3.29 0.98 2.49
N LEU A 89 -2.12 0.56 2.01
CA LEU A 89 -0.83 1.19 2.30
C LEU A 89 -0.32 1.79 1.00
N VAL A 90 0.15 3.04 1.05
CA VAL A 90 0.64 3.79 -0.11
C VAL A 90 1.93 4.53 0.23
N ASP A 91 2.85 4.60 -0.72
CA ASP A 91 4.04 5.43 -0.63
C ASP A 91 3.68 6.91 -0.80
N GLY A 92 3.91 7.71 0.25
CA GLY A 92 3.66 9.15 0.25
C GLY A 92 4.87 9.99 -0.12
N THR A 93 5.90 9.40 -0.73
CA THR A 93 7.04 10.14 -1.27
C THR A 93 6.60 10.90 -2.51
N ALA A 94 6.92 12.20 -2.62
CA ALA A 94 6.64 12.98 -3.83
C ALA A 94 7.16 12.23 -5.07
N PRO A 95 6.39 12.11 -6.18
CA PRO A 95 5.20 12.88 -6.58
C PRO A 95 3.83 12.27 -6.20
N HIS A 96 3.78 11.18 -5.44
CA HIS A 96 2.54 10.44 -5.15
C HIS A 96 1.81 10.99 -3.91
N VAL A 97 1.48 12.28 -3.96
CA VAL A 97 0.74 12.96 -2.88
C VAL A 97 -0.72 12.52 -2.92
N ILE A 98 -1.04 11.39 -2.28
CA ILE A 98 -2.34 11.27 -1.64
C ILE A 98 -2.20 12.07 -0.35
N ASP A 99 -2.54 13.36 -0.42
CA ASP A 99 -2.71 14.10 0.83
C ASP A 99 -3.86 13.43 1.58
N PRO A 100 -3.68 13.18 2.89
CA PRO A 100 -4.72 12.61 3.72
C PRO A 100 -5.98 13.48 3.61
N LYS A 101 -7.03 12.95 2.98
CA LYS A 101 -8.30 13.67 2.83
C LYS A 101 -8.97 13.84 4.19
N ASN A 102 -8.68 12.94 5.14
CA ASN A 102 -9.14 13.00 6.53
C ASN A 102 -8.03 12.53 7.50
N PRO A 103 -7.07 13.43 7.86
CA PRO A 103 -5.98 13.11 8.78
C PRO A 103 -6.51 12.69 10.15
N GLY A 104 -6.07 11.54 10.67
CA GLY A 104 -6.43 11.06 12.01
C GLY A 104 -7.81 10.39 12.13
N ALA A 105 -8.64 10.41 11.07
CA ALA A 105 -9.87 9.62 11.01
C ALA A 105 -9.68 8.35 10.16
N VAL A 106 -8.98 8.45 9.02
CA VAL A 106 -8.72 7.33 8.11
C VAL A 106 -7.26 7.26 7.68
N ASP A 107 -6.60 8.42 7.60
CA ASP A 107 -5.23 8.53 7.13
C ASP A 107 -4.20 8.64 8.28
N GLU A 108 -3.14 7.83 8.22
CA GLU A 108 -2.05 7.83 9.20
C GLU A 108 -0.68 7.84 8.51
N ILE A 109 0.21 8.76 8.94
CA ILE A 109 1.60 8.80 8.46
C ILE A 109 2.43 7.83 9.30
N ILE A 110 3.00 6.82 8.64
CA ILE A 110 3.80 5.80 9.30
C ILE A 110 5.26 6.01 8.95
N HIS A 111 6.09 6.21 9.98
CA HIS A 111 7.55 6.26 9.85
C HIS A 111 8.14 4.83 9.80
N PRO A 112 9.34 4.64 9.22
CA PRO A 112 9.97 3.31 9.11
C PRO A 112 10.14 2.57 10.45
N LEU A 113 10.15 3.27 11.58
CA LEU A 113 10.21 2.64 12.91
C LEU A 113 8.94 1.83 13.25
N TRP A 114 7.79 2.23 12.72
CA TRP A 114 6.51 1.54 12.92
C TRP A 114 6.38 0.26 12.07
N ILE A 115 7.18 0.12 11.01
CA ILE A 115 7.29 -1.12 10.23
C ILE A 115 7.69 -2.29 11.15
N LEU A 116 8.56 -2.06 12.13
CA LEU A 116 8.91 -3.08 13.13
C LEU A 116 7.69 -3.49 13.97
N VAL A 117 6.90 -2.52 14.43
CA VAL A 117 5.73 -2.79 15.28
C VAL A 117 4.66 -3.57 14.50
N ILE A 118 4.35 -3.17 13.27
CA ILE A 118 3.38 -3.88 12.42
C ILE A 118 3.89 -5.28 12.04
N SER A 119 5.18 -5.41 11.74
CA SER A 119 5.84 -6.70 11.49
C SER A 119 5.77 -7.63 12.71
N MET A 120 5.89 -7.07 13.93
CA MET A 120 5.71 -7.82 15.18
C MET A 120 4.26 -8.26 15.39
N CYS A 121 3.27 -7.39 15.13
CA CYS A 121 1.85 -7.75 15.19
C CYS A 121 1.42 -8.79 14.14
N LEU A 122 2.06 -8.82 12.97
CA LEU A 122 1.77 -9.86 11.96
C LEU A 122 2.32 -11.23 12.34
N LYS A 123 3.45 -11.25 13.05
CA LYS A 123 4.12 -12.47 13.51
C LYS A 123 3.59 -12.99 14.85
N GLY A 124 3.10 -12.11 15.70
CA GLY A 124 2.45 -12.46 16.97
C GLY A 124 0.94 -12.32 16.84
N GLY A 125 0.25 -13.44 16.62
CA GLY A 125 -1.18 -13.51 16.84
C GLY A 125 -1.48 -13.23 18.31
N ILE A 126 -2.24 -12.16 18.55
CA ILE A 126 -3.12 -12.04 19.72
C ILE A 126 -4.53 -12.27 19.21
#